data_AF-A0A948JLY8-F1
#
_entry.id   AF-A0A948JLY8-F1
#
_cell.length_a   1.000
_cell.length_b   1.000
_cell.length_c   1.000
_cell.angle_alpha   90.00
_cell.angle_beta   90.00
_cell.angle_gamma   90.00
#
_symmetry.space_group_name_H-M   'P 1'
#
loop_
_entity.id
_entity.type
_entity.pdbx_description
1 polymer ?
#
loop_
_entity_poly.entity_id
_entity_poly.type
_entity_poly.pdbx_seq_one_letter_code
_entity_poly.pdbx_strand_id
1 'polypeptide(L)'
;MYSKLLSFGLLLTLLLLPANGRSADDSPLPSADLCRAAIDQALAKEQRIYRTVLFGRKEAKDAPVGEVRFDKQGRAFYKRDKYMWVHASNDGNVFYINAMMDNEAELDSVPVDQGGAELSKDTLPRRGILDTKRTMTSELIPYLAQTFRAFACRVDMVCDRIEKSMNQEGNSESVEIPIHVNGCIRVESEEWNSIPVCHFTGEGGAAYKDMADVTQYCQKVGDGLVQRENEILKMMVEYDAAYRSLLQFAGVFDEFLQEFRWTITGSIRKAASIIGSLGRIPCFISSCDEHPPPTTELDYFIGQPSPIYVPDYSPGD
;
A
#
# COMPACT_ATOMS: atom_id res chain seq x y z
N MET A 1 32.16 -61.94 35.08
CA MET A 1 30.84 -62.32 34.53
C MET A 1 29.70 -61.35 34.90
N TYR A 2 29.99 -60.09 35.25
CA TYR A 2 28.96 -59.10 35.68
C TYR A 2 28.72 -57.94 34.70
N SER A 3 29.43 -57.87 33.57
CA SER A 3 29.35 -56.74 32.64
C SER A 3 28.20 -56.83 31.62
N LYS A 4 27.47 -57.95 31.54
CA LYS A 4 26.37 -58.14 30.58
C LYS A 4 24.96 -57.97 31.15
N LEU A 5 24.83 -57.77 32.47
CA LEU A 5 23.52 -57.55 33.13
C LEU A 5 23.15 -56.07 33.27
N LEU A 6 24.12 -55.16 33.15
CA LEU A 6 23.90 -53.71 33.28
C LEU A 6 23.33 -53.06 32.00
N SER A 7 23.53 -53.68 30.85
CA SER A 7 23.05 -53.18 29.55
C SER A 7 21.60 -53.56 29.22
N PHE A 8 21.00 -54.53 29.92
CA PHE A 8 19.58 -54.87 29.76
C PHE A 8 18.65 -54.06 30.69
N GLY A 9 19.17 -53.54 31.81
CA GLY A 9 18.38 -52.71 32.73
C GLY A 9 18.08 -51.30 32.20
N LEU A 10 19.01 -50.72 31.42
CA LEU A 10 18.85 -49.36 30.89
C LEU A 10 17.90 -49.28 29.67
N LEU A 11 17.67 -50.42 29.00
CA LEU A 11 16.82 -50.50 27.81
C LEU A 11 15.33 -50.72 28.17
N LEU A 12 15.03 -51.18 29.40
CA LEU A 12 13.66 -51.39 29.87
C LEU A 12 13.06 -50.15 30.56
N THR A 13 13.89 -49.22 31.03
CA THR A 13 13.44 -47.94 31.64
C THR A 13 13.11 -46.84 30.63
N LEU A 14 13.45 -47.01 29.34
CA LEU A 14 13.08 -46.08 28.27
C LEU A 14 11.71 -46.35 27.64
N LEU A 15 11.06 -47.47 28.00
CA LEU A 15 9.71 -47.85 27.53
C LEU A 15 8.58 -47.43 28.48
N LEU A 16 8.91 -46.76 29.60
CA LEU A 16 7.97 -46.25 30.59
C LEU A 16 7.97 -44.72 30.71
N LEU A 17 8.53 -44.01 29.72
CA LEU A 17 8.19 -42.59 29.60
C LEU A 17 6.71 -42.51 29.23
N PRO A 18 5.89 -41.71 29.92
CA PRO A 18 4.56 -41.39 29.45
C PRO A 18 4.75 -40.77 28.07
N ALA A 19 4.29 -41.49 27.06
CA ALA A 19 3.94 -40.87 25.80
C ALA A 19 2.93 -39.78 26.17
N ASN A 20 3.38 -38.53 26.22
CA ASN A 20 2.51 -37.39 25.99
C ASN A 20 2.08 -37.46 24.52
N GLY A 21 1.33 -38.52 24.19
CA GLY A 21 0.52 -38.61 23.00
C GLY A 21 -0.60 -37.62 23.20
N ARG A 22 -0.43 -36.42 22.65
CA ARG A 22 -1.55 -35.56 22.32
C ARG A 22 -2.27 -36.20 21.13
N SER A 23 -3.17 -37.12 21.43
CA SER A 23 -4.23 -37.54 20.53
C SER A 23 -5.46 -37.89 21.35
N ALA A 24 -6.28 -36.88 21.62
CA ALA A 24 -7.72 -36.98 21.91
C ALA A 24 -8.25 -35.54 22.07
N ASP A 25 -8.75 -34.97 20.97
CA ASP A 25 -10.14 -34.53 20.85
C ASP A 25 -10.82 -33.80 22.04
N ASP A 26 -10.12 -32.87 22.70
CA ASP A 26 -10.78 -31.76 23.41
C ASP A 26 -10.74 -30.56 22.47
N SER A 27 -11.77 -30.42 21.62
CA SER A 27 -12.06 -29.12 21.00
C SER A 27 -12.17 -28.11 22.15
N PRO A 28 -11.31 -27.08 22.22
CA PRO A 28 -11.36 -26.14 23.32
C PRO A 28 -12.75 -25.52 23.36
N LEU A 29 -13.37 -25.55 24.55
CA LEU A 29 -14.68 -24.96 24.79
C LEU A 29 -14.76 -23.57 24.13
N PRO A 30 -15.87 -23.26 23.42
CA PRO A 30 -16.03 -21.98 22.76
C PRO A 30 -15.89 -20.86 23.78
N SER A 31 -14.96 -19.94 23.54
CA SER A 31 -14.68 -18.81 24.44
C SER A 31 -14.53 -17.53 23.63
N ALA A 32 -14.91 -16.40 24.24
CA ALA A 32 -14.83 -15.09 23.60
C ALA A 32 -13.41 -14.79 23.09
N ASP A 33 -12.38 -15.15 23.86
CA ASP A 33 -10.99 -14.87 23.50
C ASP A 33 -10.48 -15.71 22.32
N LEU A 34 -10.88 -16.98 22.23
CA LEU A 34 -10.56 -17.81 21.06
C LEU A 34 -11.27 -17.31 19.80
N CYS A 35 -12.53 -16.87 19.94
CA CYS A 35 -13.26 -16.29 18.83
C CYS A 35 -12.64 -14.95 18.39
N ARG A 36 -12.21 -14.08 19.33
CA ARG A 36 -11.46 -12.85 19.01
C ARG A 36 -10.16 -13.14 18.25
N ALA A 37 -9.40 -14.15 18.66
CA ALA A 37 -8.20 -14.55 17.95
C ALA A 37 -8.49 -15.02 16.52
N ALA A 38 -9.61 -15.72 16.31
CA ALA A 38 -10.07 -16.12 14.97
C ALA A 38 -10.50 -14.90 14.11
N ILE A 39 -11.16 -13.91 14.72
CA ILE A 39 -11.50 -12.63 14.07
C ILE A 39 -10.23 -11.92 13.62
N ASP A 40 -9.25 -11.76 14.52
CA ASP A 40 -7.99 -11.10 14.22
C ASP A 40 -7.25 -11.83 13.08
N GLN A 41 -7.25 -13.16 13.07
CA GLN A 41 -6.64 -13.96 12.00
C GLN A 41 -7.34 -13.75 10.65
N ALA A 42 -8.68 -13.74 10.64
CA ALA A 42 -9.47 -13.54 9.43
C ALA A 42 -9.31 -12.11 8.87
N LEU A 43 -9.37 -11.09 9.73
CA LEU A 43 -9.14 -9.70 9.34
C LEU A 43 -7.71 -9.47 8.85
N ALA A 44 -6.72 -10.07 9.50
CA ALA A 44 -5.33 -10.01 9.06
C ALA A 44 -5.14 -10.67 7.68
N LYS A 45 -5.85 -11.77 7.38
CA LYS A 45 -5.85 -12.40 6.04
C LYS A 45 -6.37 -11.42 4.99
N GLU A 46 -7.54 -10.81 5.20
CA GLU A 46 -8.09 -9.85 4.23
C GLU A 46 -7.19 -8.63 4.02
N GLN A 47 -6.55 -8.13 5.09
CA GLN A 47 -5.56 -7.05 4.99
C GLN A 47 -4.34 -7.45 4.14
N ARG A 48 -3.84 -8.68 4.29
CA ARG A 48 -2.72 -9.20 3.49
C ARG A 48 -3.10 -9.35 2.02
N ILE A 49 -4.30 -9.85 1.72
CA ILE A 49 -4.82 -9.95 0.36
C ILE A 49 -4.91 -8.56 -0.27
N TYR A 50 -5.52 -7.59 0.43
CA TYR A 50 -5.60 -6.21 -0.01
C TYR A 50 -4.23 -5.62 -0.37
N ARG A 51 -3.25 -5.74 0.53
CA ARG A 51 -1.88 -5.27 0.29
C ARG A 51 -1.19 -6.01 -0.86
N THR A 52 -1.49 -7.30 -1.04
CA THR A 52 -0.98 -8.06 -2.18
C THR A 52 -1.52 -7.53 -3.50
N VAL A 53 -2.77 -7.06 -3.55
CA VAL A 53 -3.33 -6.41 -4.75
C VAL A 53 -2.67 -5.05 -5.00
N LEU A 54 -2.35 -4.29 -3.96
CA LEU A 54 -1.69 -2.99 -4.08
C LEU A 54 -0.23 -3.09 -4.57
N PHE A 55 0.57 -3.92 -3.91
CA PHE A 55 2.03 -4.01 -4.13
C PHE A 55 2.44 -5.15 -5.06
N GLY A 56 1.54 -6.10 -5.31
CA GLY A 56 1.84 -7.29 -6.09
C GLY A 56 2.55 -8.37 -5.28
N ARG A 57 2.77 -9.50 -5.93
CA ARG A 57 3.50 -10.64 -5.38
C ARG A 57 4.35 -11.28 -6.46
N LYS A 58 5.65 -11.36 -6.20
CA LYS A 58 6.63 -12.03 -7.07
C LYS A 58 6.62 -13.53 -6.79
N GLU A 59 7.17 -14.32 -7.71
CA GLU A 59 7.44 -15.74 -7.43
C GLU A 59 8.38 -15.91 -6.22
N ALA A 60 8.26 -17.02 -5.49
CA ALA A 60 9.08 -17.26 -4.30
C ALA A 60 10.59 -17.28 -4.61
N LYS A 61 10.96 -17.66 -5.83
CA LYS A 61 12.36 -17.64 -6.29
C LYS A 61 12.95 -16.22 -6.32
N ASP A 62 12.15 -15.22 -6.67
CA ASP A 62 12.56 -13.83 -6.88
C ASP A 62 12.37 -12.93 -5.64
N ALA A 63 11.76 -13.48 -4.58
CA ALA A 63 11.65 -12.82 -3.28
C ALA A 63 13.04 -12.55 -2.65
N PRO A 64 13.30 -11.37 -2.05
CA PRO A 64 14.49 -11.15 -1.24
C PRO A 64 14.51 -12.02 0.03
N VAL A 65 15.72 -12.27 0.53
CA VAL A 65 15.92 -12.89 1.85
C VAL A 65 15.30 -11.97 2.91
N GLY A 66 14.56 -12.57 3.84
CA GLY A 66 13.78 -11.86 4.86
C GLY A 66 12.34 -11.55 4.47
N GLU A 67 11.91 -11.78 3.22
CA GLU A 67 10.49 -11.64 2.85
C GLU A 67 9.64 -12.63 3.64
N VAL A 68 8.48 -12.16 4.14
CA VAL A 68 7.51 -12.98 4.88
C VAL A 68 6.31 -13.26 4.00
N ARG A 69 5.87 -14.52 3.98
CA ARG A 69 4.68 -15.01 3.27
C ARG A 69 3.83 -15.87 4.18
N PHE A 70 2.58 -16.05 3.78
CA PHE A 70 1.62 -16.83 4.53
C PHE A 70 1.16 -18.00 3.66
N ASP A 71 1.00 -19.16 4.29
CA ASP A 71 0.43 -20.33 3.65
C ASP A 71 -1.10 -20.32 3.68
N LYS A 72 -1.74 -21.36 3.12
CA LYS A 72 -3.21 -21.53 3.14
C LYS A 72 -3.81 -21.59 4.55
N GLN A 73 -3.01 -21.97 5.55
CA GLN A 73 -3.43 -22.03 6.96
C GLN A 73 -3.14 -20.70 7.70
N GLY A 74 -2.60 -19.69 7.01
CA GLY A 74 -2.25 -18.41 7.61
C GLY A 74 -0.98 -18.45 8.47
N ARG A 75 -0.14 -19.48 8.32
CA ARG A 75 1.16 -19.58 9.01
C ARG A 75 2.20 -18.73 8.30
N ALA A 76 2.95 -17.97 9.08
CA ALA A 76 4.00 -17.10 8.57
C ALA A 76 5.28 -17.90 8.28
N PHE A 77 5.81 -17.73 7.07
CA PHE A 77 7.11 -18.23 6.62
C PHE A 77 7.98 -17.07 6.20
N TYR A 78 9.25 -17.09 6.57
CA TYR A 78 10.21 -16.10 6.09
C TYR A 78 11.28 -16.76 5.23
N LYS A 79 11.72 -16.05 4.18
CA LYS A 79 12.77 -16.53 3.30
C LYS A 79 14.12 -16.44 4.03
N ARG A 80 14.69 -17.59 4.39
CA ARG A 80 15.98 -17.67 5.08
C ARG A 80 17.15 -17.62 4.10
N ASP A 81 17.00 -18.28 2.96
CA ASP A 81 18.02 -18.40 1.92
C ASP A 81 17.35 -18.40 0.53
N LYS A 82 18.14 -18.40 -0.54
CA LYS A 82 17.70 -18.35 -1.95
C LYS A 82 16.60 -19.37 -2.29
N TYR A 83 16.61 -20.53 -1.63
CA TYR A 83 15.71 -21.65 -1.93
C TYR A 83 14.85 -22.11 -0.76
N MET A 84 14.97 -21.47 0.42
CA MET A 84 14.40 -22.00 1.66
C MET A 84 13.55 -20.98 2.40
N TRP A 85 12.34 -21.39 2.70
CA TRP A 85 11.36 -20.70 3.52
C TRP A 85 11.21 -21.45 4.82
N VAL A 86 11.30 -20.78 5.95
CA VAL A 86 11.15 -21.42 7.26
C VAL A 86 10.02 -20.79 8.01
N HIS A 87 9.25 -21.65 8.68
CA HIS A 87 8.15 -21.22 9.53
C HIS A 87 8.68 -20.29 10.63
N ALA A 88 7.97 -19.19 10.88
CA ALA A 88 8.39 -18.15 11.82
C ALA A 88 8.30 -18.57 13.29
N SER A 89 7.57 -19.65 13.61
CA SER A 89 7.54 -20.20 14.97
C SER A 89 8.87 -20.86 15.34
N ASN A 90 9.21 -20.84 16.63
CA ASN A 90 10.45 -21.35 17.22
C ASN A 90 10.75 -22.83 16.92
N ASP A 91 9.76 -23.60 16.45
CA ASP A 91 9.92 -25.04 16.26
C ASP A 91 10.74 -25.43 15.02
N GLY A 92 11.06 -24.49 14.11
CA GLY A 92 12.11 -24.61 13.06
C GLY A 92 12.04 -25.79 12.07
N ASN A 93 11.13 -26.74 12.28
CA ASN A 93 11.10 -28.05 11.63
C ASN A 93 10.23 -28.07 10.36
N VAL A 94 9.45 -27.01 10.13
CA VAL A 94 8.63 -26.86 8.93
C VAL A 94 9.32 -25.87 7.99
N PHE A 95 9.73 -26.37 6.84
CA PHE A 95 10.35 -25.57 5.78
C PHE A 95 9.71 -25.88 4.43
N TYR A 96 9.67 -24.86 3.57
CA TYR A 96 9.25 -24.97 2.19
C TYR A 96 10.37 -24.59 1.23
N ILE A 97 10.44 -25.31 0.12
CA ILE A 97 11.21 -24.84 -1.05
C ILE A 97 10.36 -23.82 -1.83
N ASN A 98 10.97 -23.02 -2.70
CA ASN A 98 10.28 -21.97 -3.46
C ASN A 98 8.99 -22.48 -4.15
N ALA A 99 9.05 -23.63 -4.84
CA ALA A 99 7.88 -24.20 -5.52
C ALA A 99 6.76 -24.59 -4.54
N MET A 100 7.10 -25.08 -3.35
CA MET A 100 6.12 -25.39 -2.31
C MET A 100 5.50 -24.11 -1.75
N MET A 101 6.30 -23.05 -1.53
CA MET A 101 5.80 -21.77 -1.03
C MET A 101 4.82 -21.09 -2.01
N ASP A 102 5.03 -21.25 -3.32
CA ASP A 102 4.10 -20.72 -4.33
C ASP A 102 2.83 -21.59 -4.45
N ASN A 103 2.91 -22.91 -4.26
CA ASN A 103 1.76 -23.82 -4.28
C ASN A 103 0.88 -23.71 -3.02
N GLU A 104 1.51 -23.48 -1.88
CA GLU A 104 0.85 -23.29 -0.58
C GLU A 104 0.50 -21.83 -0.32
N ALA A 105 0.55 -20.96 -1.33
CA ALA A 105 0.18 -19.57 -1.19
C ALA A 105 -1.23 -19.40 -0.61
N GLU A 106 -1.36 -18.46 0.34
CA GLU A 106 -2.65 -18.03 0.88
C GLU A 106 -3.66 -17.74 -0.25
N LEU A 107 -4.83 -18.35 -0.16
CA LEU A 107 -5.92 -18.18 -1.13
C LEU A 107 -6.84 -17.05 -0.69
N ASP A 108 -7.39 -16.34 -1.66
CA ASP A 108 -8.46 -15.39 -1.43
C ASP A 108 -9.71 -16.12 -0.92
N SER A 109 -10.44 -15.48 0.00
CA SER A 109 -11.73 -15.94 0.50
C SER A 109 -12.86 -15.77 -0.52
N VAL A 110 -12.64 -14.99 -1.59
CA VAL A 110 -13.54 -14.86 -2.73
C VAL A 110 -12.96 -15.67 -3.90
N PRO A 111 -13.75 -16.56 -4.54
CA PRO A 111 -13.33 -17.27 -5.75
C PRO A 111 -13.01 -16.34 -6.92
N VAL A 112 -12.10 -16.78 -7.80
CA VAL A 112 -11.58 -15.98 -8.93
C VAL A 112 -12.66 -15.65 -9.95
N ASP A 113 -13.54 -16.61 -10.23
CA ASP A 113 -14.72 -16.47 -11.09
C ASP A 113 -15.73 -15.45 -10.55
N GLN A 114 -15.69 -15.17 -9.25
CA GLN A 114 -16.51 -14.18 -8.57
C GLN A 114 -15.75 -12.88 -8.27
N GLY A 115 -14.60 -12.65 -8.93
CA GLY A 115 -13.81 -11.42 -8.79
C GLY A 115 -12.78 -11.44 -7.66
N GLY A 116 -12.47 -12.63 -7.14
CA GLY A 116 -11.37 -12.86 -6.20
C GLY A 116 -9.98 -12.68 -6.80
N ALA A 117 -9.00 -12.46 -5.93
CA ALA A 117 -7.59 -12.38 -6.26
C ALA A 117 -6.93 -13.76 -6.16
N GLU A 118 -6.67 -14.40 -7.29
CA GLU A 118 -5.83 -15.60 -7.27
C GLU A 118 -4.37 -15.23 -6.94
N LEU A 119 -3.78 -15.96 -5.99
CA LEU A 119 -2.38 -15.86 -5.56
C LEU A 119 -1.61 -17.17 -5.78
N SER A 120 -2.17 -18.06 -6.60
CA SER A 120 -1.63 -19.39 -6.90
C SER A 120 -0.41 -19.31 -7.83
N LYS A 121 0.32 -20.42 -7.95
CA LYS A 121 1.47 -20.53 -8.86
C LYS A 121 1.12 -20.17 -10.32
N ASP A 122 -0.09 -20.46 -10.78
CA ASP A 122 -0.50 -20.23 -12.17
C ASP A 122 -0.81 -18.76 -12.47
N THR A 123 -0.98 -17.94 -11.42
CA THR A 123 -1.27 -16.50 -11.51
C THR A 123 -0.14 -15.61 -10.99
N LEU A 124 0.95 -16.22 -10.52
CA LEU A 124 2.18 -15.53 -10.16
C LEU A 124 3.10 -15.38 -11.39
N PRO A 125 3.80 -14.24 -11.55
CA PRO A 125 3.81 -13.08 -10.65
C PRO A 125 2.59 -12.16 -10.83
N ARG A 126 1.99 -11.73 -9.71
CA ARG A 126 0.93 -10.73 -9.70
C ARG A 126 1.53 -9.34 -9.64
N ARG A 127 1.26 -8.51 -10.65
CA ARG A 127 1.65 -7.09 -10.63
C ARG A 127 0.71 -6.32 -9.70
N GLY A 128 1.29 -5.53 -8.80
CA GLY A 128 0.53 -4.61 -7.96
C GLY A 128 0.08 -3.38 -8.75
N ILE A 129 -1.00 -2.75 -8.29
CA ILE A 129 -1.47 -1.47 -8.86
C ILE A 129 -0.35 -0.43 -8.83
N LEU A 130 0.41 -0.37 -7.73
CA LEU A 130 1.48 0.62 -7.54
C LEU A 130 2.77 0.27 -8.32
N ASP A 131 2.92 -0.97 -8.79
CA ASP A 131 4.05 -1.37 -9.66
C ASP A 131 3.80 -0.99 -11.14
N THR A 132 2.64 -0.39 -11.45
CA THR A 132 2.32 0.06 -12.81
C THR A 132 3.23 1.21 -13.21
N LYS A 133 4.12 0.95 -14.16
CA LYS A 133 5.07 1.93 -14.69
C LYS A 133 4.39 2.87 -15.68
N ARG A 134 4.91 4.11 -15.77
CA ARG A 134 4.54 5.14 -16.77
C ARG A 134 3.09 5.63 -16.71
N THR A 135 2.37 5.37 -15.63
CA THR A 135 1.06 5.97 -15.38
C THR A 135 1.22 7.17 -14.45
N MET A 136 0.26 8.09 -14.46
CA MET A 136 0.18 9.11 -13.43
C MET A 136 -0.57 8.58 -12.20
N THR A 137 -0.32 9.14 -11.02
CA THR A 137 -1.03 8.73 -9.80
C THR A 137 -2.54 8.95 -9.93
N SER A 138 -2.96 9.99 -10.64
CA SER A 138 -4.37 10.29 -10.95
C SER A 138 -5.08 9.18 -11.72
N GLU A 139 -4.38 8.51 -12.64
CA GLU A 139 -4.92 7.38 -13.41
C GLU A 139 -5.07 6.12 -12.56
N LEU A 140 -4.30 6.01 -11.46
CA LEU A 140 -4.37 4.89 -10.54
C LEU A 140 -5.50 5.04 -9.52
N ILE A 141 -5.99 6.26 -9.26
CA ILE A 141 -7.03 6.54 -8.24
C ILE A 141 -8.27 5.66 -8.39
N PRO A 142 -8.87 5.47 -9.59
CA PRO A 142 -10.06 4.63 -9.73
C PRO A 142 -9.82 3.18 -9.28
N TYR A 143 -8.66 2.62 -9.63
CA TYR A 143 -8.28 1.26 -9.25
C TYR A 143 -8.00 1.14 -7.75
N LEU A 144 -7.32 2.13 -7.16
CA LEU A 144 -7.09 2.20 -5.71
C LEU A 144 -8.40 2.35 -4.94
N ALA A 145 -9.33 3.18 -5.42
CA ALA A 145 -10.64 3.35 -4.81
C ALA A 145 -11.49 2.08 -4.91
N GLN A 146 -11.47 1.39 -6.05
CA GLN A 146 -12.20 0.13 -6.22
C GLN A 146 -11.65 -0.97 -5.32
N THR A 147 -10.33 -1.10 -5.22
CA THR A 147 -9.70 -2.09 -4.33
C THR A 147 -9.94 -1.78 -2.86
N PHE A 148 -9.91 -0.52 -2.46
CA PHE A 148 -10.26 -0.11 -1.10
C PHE A 148 -11.73 -0.42 -0.77
N ARG A 149 -12.67 -0.15 -1.69
CA ARG A 149 -14.08 -0.54 -1.50
C ARG A 149 -14.24 -2.05 -1.37
N ALA A 150 -13.54 -2.83 -2.19
CA ALA A 150 -13.57 -4.29 -2.10
C ALA A 150 -13.04 -4.77 -0.75
N PHE A 151 -11.96 -4.17 -0.24
CA PHE A 151 -11.41 -4.46 1.08
C PHE A 151 -12.39 -4.15 2.21
N ALA A 152 -13.02 -2.98 2.20
CA ALA A 152 -14.05 -2.63 3.19
C ALA A 152 -15.19 -3.65 3.20
N CYS A 153 -15.70 -4.02 2.01
CA CYS A 153 -16.71 -5.06 1.86
C CYS A 153 -16.28 -6.40 2.47
N ARG A 154 -15.03 -6.81 2.28
CA ARG A 154 -14.50 -8.07 2.81
C ARG A 154 -14.40 -8.06 4.34
N VAL A 155 -14.03 -6.92 4.93
CA VAL A 155 -14.03 -6.74 6.39
C VAL A 155 -15.44 -6.90 6.94
N ASP A 156 -16.44 -6.30 6.30
CA ASP A 156 -17.85 -6.44 6.71
C ASP A 156 -18.34 -7.88 6.56
N MET A 157 -17.96 -8.56 5.48
CA MET A 157 -18.28 -9.98 5.26
C MET A 157 -17.70 -10.88 6.34
N VAL A 158 -16.48 -10.60 6.83
CA VAL A 158 -15.88 -11.33 7.96
C VAL A 158 -16.71 -11.15 9.22
N CYS A 159 -17.22 -9.93 9.50
CA CYS A 159 -18.06 -9.73 10.68
C CYS A 159 -19.45 -10.36 10.54
N ASP A 160 -20.08 -10.32 9.37
CA ASP A 160 -21.34 -11.05 9.10
C ASP A 160 -21.15 -12.57 9.25
N ARG A 161 -20.00 -13.12 8.80
CA ARG A 161 -19.64 -14.52 9.02
C ARG A 161 -19.62 -14.88 10.51
N ILE A 162 -19.01 -14.03 11.33
CA ILE A 162 -18.86 -14.28 12.76
C ILE A 162 -20.23 -14.24 13.43
N GLU A 163 -21.04 -13.22 13.14
CA GLU A 163 -22.40 -13.10 13.68
C GLU A 163 -23.26 -14.34 13.36
N LYS A 164 -23.18 -14.84 12.13
CA LYS A 164 -23.90 -16.05 11.73
C LYS A 164 -23.31 -17.34 12.32
N SER A 165 -22.00 -17.39 12.55
CA SER A 165 -21.32 -18.51 13.20
C SER A 165 -21.73 -18.63 14.68
N MET A 166 -22.01 -17.51 15.34
CA MET A 166 -22.39 -17.49 16.76
C MET A 166 -23.73 -18.15 17.06
N ASN A 167 -24.61 -18.22 16.07
CA ASN A 167 -25.92 -18.86 16.18
C ASN A 167 -25.88 -20.38 15.93
N GLN A 168 -24.72 -20.95 15.59
CA GLN A 168 -24.54 -22.38 15.30
C GLN A 168 -24.20 -23.19 16.56
N GLU A 169 -24.60 -24.46 16.56
CA GLU A 169 -24.50 -25.31 17.73
C GLU A 169 -23.04 -25.61 18.13
N GLY A 170 -22.69 -25.46 19.42
CA GLY A 170 -21.32 -25.47 19.97
C GLY A 170 -20.45 -26.72 19.74
N ASN A 171 -21.04 -27.83 19.30
CA ASN A 171 -20.35 -29.09 19.00
C ASN A 171 -20.39 -29.46 17.50
N SER A 172 -20.84 -28.54 16.64
CA SER A 172 -20.95 -28.80 15.21
C SER A 172 -19.59 -28.69 14.52
N GLU A 173 -19.36 -29.58 13.54
CA GLU A 173 -18.35 -29.32 12.53
C GLU A 173 -18.63 -27.98 11.81
N SER A 174 -17.65 -27.52 11.03
CA SER A 174 -17.80 -26.33 10.21
C SER A 174 -19.00 -26.45 9.24
N VAL A 175 -20.10 -25.75 9.55
CA VAL A 175 -21.28 -25.64 8.69
C VAL A 175 -21.12 -24.53 7.65
N GLU A 176 -21.56 -24.74 6.41
CA GLU A 176 -21.59 -23.71 5.36
C GLU A 176 -22.64 -22.63 5.67
N ILE A 177 -22.26 -21.36 5.55
CA ILE A 177 -23.12 -20.21 5.85
C ILE A 177 -23.14 -19.22 4.67
N PRO A 178 -24.33 -18.82 4.18
CA PRO A 178 -24.43 -17.76 3.18
C PRO A 178 -24.15 -16.39 3.80
N ILE A 179 -23.15 -15.68 3.29
CA ILE A 179 -22.79 -14.32 3.72
C ILE A 179 -23.35 -13.32 2.71
N HIS A 180 -24.05 -12.29 3.21
CA HIS A 180 -24.58 -11.25 2.34
C HIS A 180 -24.49 -9.88 3.02
N VAL A 181 -23.63 -9.03 2.46
CA VAL A 181 -23.51 -7.62 2.85
C VAL A 181 -24.12 -6.75 1.75
N ASN A 182 -24.96 -5.80 2.16
CA ASN A 182 -25.62 -4.87 1.23
C ASN A 182 -24.59 -3.99 0.53
N GLY A 183 -24.67 -3.89 -0.80
CA GLY A 183 -23.75 -3.08 -1.62
C GLY A 183 -22.42 -3.76 -1.95
N CYS A 184 -22.18 -4.97 -1.43
CA CYS A 184 -21.02 -5.79 -1.77
C CYS A 184 -21.39 -6.88 -2.78
N ILE A 185 -20.36 -7.44 -3.44
CA ILE A 185 -20.57 -8.59 -4.33
C ILE A 185 -21.15 -9.76 -3.53
N ARG A 186 -22.14 -10.43 -4.11
CA ARG A 186 -22.68 -11.65 -3.52
C ARG A 186 -21.72 -12.78 -3.81
N VAL A 187 -21.12 -13.30 -2.75
CA VAL A 187 -20.28 -14.49 -2.84
C VAL A 187 -21.18 -15.66 -2.50
N GLU A 188 -21.68 -16.33 -3.52
CA GLU A 188 -22.56 -17.50 -3.39
C GLU A 188 -21.75 -18.78 -3.10
N SER A 189 -20.47 -18.65 -2.72
CA SER A 189 -19.56 -19.77 -2.66
C SER A 189 -19.82 -20.69 -1.46
N GLU A 190 -19.72 -21.98 -1.75
CA GLU A 190 -19.67 -23.13 -0.83
C GLU A 190 -18.42 -23.12 0.10
N GLU A 191 -17.65 -22.03 0.12
CA GLU A 191 -16.36 -21.95 0.83
C GLU A 191 -16.43 -21.19 2.16
N TRP A 192 -17.55 -20.49 2.42
CA TRP A 192 -17.73 -19.77 3.68
C TRP A 192 -18.25 -20.69 4.76
N ASN A 193 -17.27 -21.27 5.43
CA ASN A 193 -17.42 -22.17 6.54
C ASN A 193 -17.62 -21.42 7.87
N SER A 194 -18.55 -21.87 8.71
CA SER A 194 -18.71 -21.32 10.06
C SER A 194 -17.45 -21.56 10.88
N ILE A 195 -17.18 -20.68 11.84
CA ILE A 195 -15.99 -20.78 12.67
C ILE A 195 -16.37 -21.52 13.97
N PRO A 196 -15.92 -22.77 14.16
CA PRO A 196 -16.36 -23.60 15.29
C PRO A 196 -16.00 -23.02 16.65
N VAL A 197 -14.87 -22.32 16.76
CA VAL A 197 -14.47 -21.63 18.01
C VAL A 197 -15.40 -20.47 18.40
N CYS A 198 -16.28 -20.05 17.49
CA CYS A 198 -17.27 -19.00 17.71
C CYS A 198 -18.69 -19.55 17.86
N HIS A 199 -18.90 -20.86 17.92
CA HIS A 199 -20.23 -21.46 18.10
C HIS A 199 -20.65 -21.34 19.57
N PHE A 200 -21.57 -20.43 19.89
CA PHE A 200 -21.94 -20.13 21.28
C PHE A 200 -23.28 -20.75 21.72
N THR A 201 -24.06 -21.35 20.82
CA THR A 201 -25.33 -21.98 21.17
C THR A 201 -25.11 -23.46 21.51
N GLY A 202 -25.01 -23.86 22.78
CA GLY A 202 -24.78 -25.28 23.14
C GLY A 202 -24.76 -25.57 24.65
N GLU A 203 -24.57 -26.83 25.05
CA GLU A 203 -24.57 -27.29 26.46
C GLU A 203 -23.44 -26.71 27.34
N GLY A 204 -22.52 -25.92 26.75
CA GLY A 204 -21.53 -25.10 27.44
C GLY A 204 -21.62 -23.60 27.07
N GLY A 205 -22.78 -23.16 26.58
CA GLY A 205 -22.97 -21.87 25.90
C GLY A 205 -22.38 -20.68 26.63
N ALA A 206 -21.55 -19.92 25.91
CA ALA A 206 -21.04 -18.65 26.41
C ALA A 206 -22.20 -17.71 26.69
N ALA A 207 -22.04 -16.85 27.70
CA ALA A 207 -23.12 -15.97 28.12
C ALA A 207 -23.52 -15.04 26.96
N TYR A 208 -24.77 -14.58 26.92
CA TYR A 208 -25.22 -13.52 26.00
C TYR A 208 -24.27 -12.30 25.98
N LYS A 209 -23.59 -12.06 27.11
CA LYS A 209 -22.54 -11.05 27.26
C LYS A 209 -21.35 -11.29 26.32
N ASP A 210 -20.89 -12.53 26.18
CA ASP A 210 -19.75 -12.91 25.36
C ASP A 210 -20.08 -12.77 23.87
N MET A 211 -21.32 -13.09 23.50
CA MET A 211 -21.82 -12.83 22.15
C MET A 211 -21.80 -11.34 21.81
N ALA A 212 -22.40 -10.51 22.65
CA ALA A 212 -22.42 -9.06 22.43
C ALA A 212 -21.01 -8.44 22.38
N ASP A 213 -20.11 -8.92 23.23
CA ASP A 213 -18.70 -8.50 23.26
C ASP A 213 -17.97 -8.84 21.96
N VAL A 214 -18.12 -10.08 21.45
CA VAL A 214 -17.52 -10.53 20.19
C VAL A 214 -18.04 -9.73 18.99
N THR A 215 -19.35 -9.51 18.88
CA THR A 215 -19.93 -8.72 17.78
C THR A 215 -19.42 -7.28 17.80
N GLN A 216 -19.42 -6.64 18.98
CA GLN A 216 -18.92 -5.29 19.14
C GLN A 216 -17.41 -5.20 18.84
N TYR A 217 -16.65 -6.22 19.25
CA TYR A 217 -15.22 -6.32 18.96
C TYR A 217 -14.95 -6.38 17.46
N CYS A 218 -15.65 -7.23 16.71
CA CYS A 218 -15.46 -7.36 15.26
C CYS A 218 -15.70 -6.02 14.55
N GLN A 219 -16.82 -5.35 14.84
CA GLN A 219 -17.13 -4.04 14.25
C GLN A 219 -16.04 -3.01 14.58
N LYS A 220 -15.64 -2.90 15.86
CA LYS A 220 -14.65 -1.93 16.30
C LYS A 220 -13.27 -2.15 15.64
N VAL A 221 -12.81 -3.39 15.58
CA VAL A 221 -11.50 -3.73 14.99
C VAL A 221 -11.55 -3.62 13.48
N GLY A 222 -12.64 -4.06 12.85
CA GLY A 222 -12.89 -3.92 11.42
C GLY A 222 -12.87 -2.45 10.96
N ASP A 223 -13.66 -1.60 11.61
CA ASP A 223 -13.69 -0.15 11.32
C ASP A 223 -12.32 0.50 11.54
N GLY A 224 -11.66 0.17 12.64
CA GLY A 224 -10.32 0.68 12.95
C GLY A 224 -9.27 0.25 11.93
N LEU A 225 -9.39 -0.97 11.39
CA LEU A 225 -8.51 -1.50 10.35
C LEU A 225 -8.75 -0.78 9.02
N VAL A 226 -10.00 -0.65 8.59
CA VAL A 226 -10.38 0.07 7.36
C VAL A 226 -9.94 1.53 7.41
N GLN A 227 -10.18 2.20 8.55
CA GLN A 227 -9.75 3.58 8.75
C GLN A 227 -8.24 3.72 8.67
N ARG A 228 -7.48 2.82 9.32
CA ARG A 228 -6.01 2.84 9.28
C ARG A 228 -5.48 2.63 7.85
N GLU A 229 -6.02 1.66 7.12
CA GLU A 229 -5.59 1.43 5.73
C GLU A 229 -5.97 2.62 4.83
N ASN A 230 -7.07 3.32 5.08
CA ASN A 230 -7.42 4.55 4.36
C ASN A 230 -6.38 5.65 4.56
N GLU A 231 -5.98 5.91 5.81
CA GLU A 231 -4.96 6.93 6.10
C GLU A 231 -3.59 6.53 5.52
N ILE A 232 -3.22 5.25 5.58
CA ILE A 232 -2.00 4.73 4.95
C ILE A 232 -2.07 4.91 3.42
N LEU A 233 -3.21 4.60 2.79
CA LEU A 233 -3.40 4.75 1.35
C LEU A 233 -3.28 6.21 0.92
N LYS A 234 -3.88 7.15 1.66
CA LYS A 234 -3.73 8.59 1.40
C LYS A 234 -2.27 9.00 1.42
N MET A 235 -1.54 8.64 2.49
CA MET A 235 -0.12 8.94 2.62
C MET A 235 0.70 8.34 1.46
N MET A 236 0.40 7.11 1.03
CA MET A 236 1.08 6.48 -0.11
C MET A 236 0.81 7.19 -1.43
N VAL A 237 -0.44 7.61 -1.68
CA VAL A 237 -0.84 8.35 -2.88
C VAL A 237 -0.17 9.72 -2.90
N GLU A 238 -0.13 10.43 -1.78
CA GLU A 238 0.57 11.72 -1.65
C GLU A 238 2.07 11.57 -1.90
N TYR A 239 2.69 10.52 -1.35
CA TYR A 239 4.10 10.24 -1.58
C TYR A 239 4.41 9.93 -3.05
N ASP A 240 3.62 9.07 -3.70
CA ASP A 240 3.81 8.73 -5.12
C ASP A 240 3.58 9.96 -6.02
N ALA A 241 2.56 10.77 -5.74
CA ALA A 241 2.30 12.01 -6.45
C ALA A 241 3.45 12.99 -6.30
N ALA A 242 3.93 13.23 -5.08
CA ALA A 242 5.06 14.12 -4.81
C ALA A 242 6.33 13.65 -5.51
N TYR A 243 6.64 12.35 -5.45
CA TYR A 243 7.79 11.77 -6.11
C TYR A 243 7.74 11.93 -7.64
N ARG A 244 6.59 11.62 -8.27
CA ARG A 244 6.43 11.75 -9.72
C ARG A 244 6.45 13.21 -10.18
N SER A 245 5.82 14.12 -9.43
CA SER A 245 5.88 15.56 -9.71
C SER A 245 7.31 16.12 -9.57
N LEU A 246 8.08 15.67 -8.59
CA LEU A 246 9.47 16.08 -8.42
C LEU A 246 10.35 15.62 -9.59
N LEU A 247 10.15 14.39 -10.09
CA LEU A 247 10.84 13.90 -11.28
C LEU A 247 10.49 14.71 -12.54
N GLN A 248 9.22 15.09 -12.72
CA GLN A 248 8.80 15.96 -13.82
C GLN A 248 9.43 17.36 -13.71
N PHE A 249 9.41 17.96 -12.51
CA PHE A 249 10.03 19.26 -12.27
C PHE A 249 11.54 19.21 -12.52
N ALA A 250 12.23 18.17 -12.06
CA ALA A 250 13.67 18.02 -12.29
C ALA A 250 14.01 17.96 -13.79
N GLY A 251 13.20 17.26 -14.59
CA GLY A 251 13.36 17.22 -16.05
C GLY A 251 13.17 18.59 -16.71
N VAL A 252 12.09 19.30 -16.38
CA VAL A 252 11.81 20.64 -16.90
C VAL A 252 12.82 21.68 -16.42
N PHE A 253 13.30 21.55 -15.18
CA PHE A 253 14.30 22.46 -14.62
C PHE A 253 15.67 22.29 -15.26
N ASP A 254 16.08 21.06 -15.61
CA ASP A 254 17.33 20.84 -16.36
C ASP A 254 17.26 21.47 -17.76
N GLU A 255 16.14 21.30 -18.47
CA GLU A 255 15.91 21.95 -19.77
C GLU A 255 15.89 23.48 -19.65
N PHE A 256 15.20 24.01 -18.63
CA PHE A 256 15.23 25.43 -18.31
C PHE A 256 16.66 25.92 -18.07
N LEU A 257 17.47 25.23 -17.25
CA LEU A 257 18.85 25.63 -16.98
C LEU A 257 19.72 25.64 -18.24
N GLN A 258 19.52 24.70 -19.16
CA GLN A 258 20.24 24.65 -20.43
C GLN A 258 19.90 25.86 -21.32
N GLU A 259 18.62 26.20 -21.47
CA GLU A 259 18.16 27.36 -22.24
C GLU A 259 18.54 28.70 -21.58
N PHE A 260 18.42 28.76 -20.25
CA PHE A 260 18.73 29.94 -19.46
C PHE A 260 20.22 30.28 -19.54
N ARG A 261 21.10 29.26 -19.56
CA ARG A 261 22.53 29.44 -19.79
C ARG A 261 22.79 30.17 -21.11
N TRP A 262 22.19 29.74 -22.22
CA TRP A 262 22.42 30.39 -23.51
C TRP A 262 21.84 31.80 -23.56
N THR A 263 20.63 31.97 -23.05
CA THR A 263 19.93 33.25 -23.05
C THR A 263 20.65 34.30 -22.20
N ILE A 264 21.06 33.97 -20.97
CA ILE A 264 21.82 34.89 -20.11
C ILE A 264 23.19 35.18 -20.70
N THR A 265 23.92 34.16 -21.14
CA THR A 265 25.28 34.38 -21.66
C THR A 265 25.22 35.28 -22.91
N GLY A 266 24.22 35.09 -23.78
CA GLY A 266 24.01 35.96 -24.95
C GLY A 266 23.63 37.40 -24.57
N SER A 267 22.75 37.56 -23.59
CA SER A 267 22.26 38.86 -23.13
C SER A 267 23.35 39.67 -22.41
N ILE A 268 24.13 39.03 -21.55
CA ILE A 268 25.28 39.65 -20.86
C ILE A 268 26.35 40.04 -21.88
N ARG A 269 26.64 39.19 -22.88
CA ARG A 269 27.62 39.54 -23.92
C ARG A 269 27.17 40.75 -24.74
N LYS A 270 25.88 40.81 -25.08
CA LYS A 270 25.29 41.97 -25.78
C LYS A 270 25.29 43.22 -24.90
N ALA A 271 24.94 43.12 -23.62
CA ALA A 271 25.00 44.22 -22.66
C ALA A 271 26.44 44.71 -22.46
N ALA A 272 27.43 43.82 -22.31
CA ALA A 272 28.85 44.16 -22.22
C ALA A 272 29.38 44.80 -23.51
N SER A 273 28.91 44.36 -24.67
CA SER A 273 29.22 45.00 -25.97
C SER A 273 28.63 46.40 -26.07
N ILE A 274 27.38 46.60 -25.61
CA ILE A 274 26.71 47.91 -25.57
C ILE A 274 27.38 48.84 -24.56
N ILE A 275 27.73 48.35 -23.36
CA ILE A 275 28.47 49.12 -22.35
C ILE A 275 29.87 49.47 -22.87
N GLY A 276 30.53 48.54 -23.57
CA GLY A 276 31.81 48.78 -24.23
C GLY A 276 31.73 49.76 -25.40
N SER A 277 30.60 49.80 -26.13
CA SER A 277 30.37 50.79 -27.19
C SER A 277 29.99 52.15 -26.64
N LEU A 278 29.20 52.21 -25.57
CA LEU A 278 28.90 53.44 -24.81
C LEU A 278 30.15 54.05 -24.17
N GLY A 279 31.11 53.23 -23.74
CA GLY A 279 32.43 53.69 -23.27
C GLY A 279 33.31 54.32 -24.35
N ARG A 280 32.96 54.20 -25.64
CA ARG A 280 33.61 54.91 -26.75
C ARG A 280 32.88 56.20 -27.17
N ILE A 281 31.71 56.49 -26.60
CA ILE A 281 31.00 57.76 -26.84
C ILE A 281 31.57 58.78 -25.84
N PRO A 282 32.23 59.87 -26.29
CA PRO A 282 33.04 60.74 -25.43
C PRO A 282 32.29 61.50 -24.32
N CYS A 283 30.96 61.40 -24.22
CA CYS A 283 30.14 62.22 -23.32
C CYS A 283 29.38 61.44 -22.22
N PHE A 284 29.55 60.13 -22.08
CA PHE A 284 28.79 59.33 -21.11
C PHE A 284 29.51 59.10 -19.77
N ILE A 285 30.81 59.35 -19.73
CA ILE A 285 31.60 59.41 -18.48
C ILE A 285 31.57 60.87 -18.08
N SER A 286 31.13 61.16 -16.85
CA SER A 286 30.89 62.46 -16.17
C SER A 286 31.94 63.58 -16.34
N SER A 287 32.39 63.85 -17.56
CA SER A 287 33.54 64.66 -17.94
C SER A 287 33.19 65.66 -19.05
N CYS A 288 31.96 65.62 -19.58
CA CYS A 288 31.39 66.70 -20.39
C CYS A 288 30.47 67.55 -19.52
N ASP A 289 31.04 68.14 -18.48
CA ASP A 289 30.51 69.36 -17.88
C ASP A 289 30.92 70.50 -18.82
N GLU A 290 30.12 70.77 -19.85
CA GLU A 290 30.20 72.04 -20.57
C GLU A 290 28.84 72.73 -20.47
N HIS A 291 28.85 73.78 -19.65
CA HIS A 291 27.77 74.72 -19.39
C HIS A 291 27.03 75.13 -20.68
N PRO A 292 25.71 75.41 -20.62
CA PRO A 292 25.03 76.05 -21.74
C PRO A 292 25.69 77.41 -22.03
N PRO A 293 25.91 77.80 -23.30
CA PRO A 293 26.38 79.14 -23.60
C PRO A 293 25.33 80.17 -23.14
N PRO A 294 25.74 81.30 -22.53
CA PRO A 294 24.83 82.32 -22.04
C PRO A 294 24.12 82.99 -23.22
N THR A 295 22.79 82.88 -23.27
CA THR A 295 21.96 83.68 -24.18
C THR A 295 21.64 85.02 -23.52
N THR A 296 22.42 86.05 -23.87
CA THR A 296 22.02 87.46 -23.70
C THR A 296 22.18 88.20 -25.02
N GLU A 297 21.06 88.31 -25.74
CA GLU A 297 20.61 89.41 -26.62
C GLU A 297 19.24 88.95 -27.20
N LEU A 298 18.11 89.24 -26.55
CA LEU A 298 17.24 90.41 -26.79
C LEU A 298 16.91 90.67 -28.27
N ASP A 299 15.62 90.50 -28.56
CA ASP A 299 14.81 91.17 -29.59
C ASP A 299 15.15 90.96 -31.07
N TYR A 300 14.35 90.15 -31.78
CA TYR A 300 13.37 90.70 -32.74
C TYR A 300 12.45 89.61 -33.34
N PHE A 301 11.14 89.80 -33.12
CA PHE A 301 10.06 89.66 -34.09
C PHE A 301 9.52 88.28 -34.55
N ILE A 302 8.31 88.01 -34.04
CA ILE A 302 7.07 87.65 -34.74
C ILE A 302 7.05 86.34 -35.56
N GLY A 303 6.19 85.40 -35.15
CA GLY A 303 5.61 84.40 -36.06
C GLY A 303 5.02 83.15 -35.43
N GLN A 304 3.85 83.26 -34.78
CA GLN A 304 2.90 82.14 -34.60
C GLN A 304 2.43 81.56 -35.95
N PRO A 305 1.56 80.52 -36.02
CA PRO A 305 1.39 79.28 -35.23
C PRO A 305 1.38 78.02 -36.15
N SER A 306 1.26 76.78 -35.69
CA SER A 306 0.01 75.96 -35.76
C SER A 306 0.29 74.48 -35.41
N PRO A 307 -0.73 73.69 -35.01
CA PRO A 307 -0.60 72.36 -34.39
C PRO A 307 -0.87 71.19 -35.36
N ILE A 308 -0.31 70.00 -35.08
CA ILE A 308 -0.67 68.73 -35.78
C ILE A 308 -0.63 67.60 -34.73
N TYR A 309 -1.79 67.22 -34.17
CA TYR A 309 -2.65 66.08 -34.54
C TYR A 309 -2.06 64.69 -34.22
N VAL A 310 -2.70 64.01 -33.25
CA VAL A 310 -2.46 62.63 -32.82
C VAL A 310 -3.59 61.76 -33.38
N PRO A 311 -3.32 60.61 -34.01
CA PRO A 311 -4.33 59.59 -34.24
C PRO A 311 -4.24 58.45 -33.21
N ASP A 312 -5.38 58.21 -32.55
CA ASP A 312 -5.75 56.98 -31.85
C ASP A 312 -5.75 55.77 -32.79
N TYR A 313 -5.31 54.61 -32.29
CA TYR A 313 -5.48 53.31 -32.94
C TYR A 313 -6.10 52.32 -31.96
N SER A 314 -7.33 51.90 -32.27
CA SER A 314 -8.08 50.83 -31.59
C SER A 314 -7.89 49.50 -32.37
N PRO A 315 -7.86 48.33 -31.72
CA PRO A 315 -7.58 47.06 -32.36
C PRO A 315 -8.81 46.46 -33.04
N GLY A 316 -8.61 45.79 -34.17
CA GLY A 316 -9.62 45.03 -34.90
C GLY A 316 -9.60 43.55 -34.56
N ASP A 317 -10.80 42.97 -34.53
CA ASP A 317 -11.09 41.56 -34.77
C ASP A 317 -10.81 41.17 -36.23
#